data_AF-A0A258LD90-F1
#
_entry.id   AF-A0A258LD90-F1
#
_cell.length_a   1.000
_cell.length_b   1.000
_cell.length_c   1.000
_cell.angle_alpha   90.00
_cell.angle_beta   90.00
_cell.angle_gamma   90.00
#
_symmetry.space_group_name_H-M   'P 1'
#
loop_
_entity.id
_entity.type
_entity.pdbx_description
1 polymer ?
#
loop_
_entity_poly.entity_id
_entity_poly.type
_entity_poly.pdbx_seq_one_letter_code
_entity_poly.pdbx_strand_id
1 'polypeptide(L)'
;MGATISNRAGKVVVAEPYAGFPAQKADIRAGDEFLEINGVSLKGKTNEQVSSMLKGSKGTPVKLRIQRPGMPKSMELNLTREEIRQNNVPYYGMLSNNVGYIKLDKFLENSAQEVKDALAELKKNNINGLVLDLRFNGGGILQEAVKIVNLFVDKGVTVVIQKGRNREKSITYNTFSTPLEPNLPLVVLVNNRSASASEIVAGSLQDLDRAVVIGQRSFGKGLVQQTFNLPYNSLVKVTVAKYYTPSGRCIQALDYTHRDTDGMVVKVADSLITEYKTKSGRSVYDGSGIFPDVFVKPMRYSLITQTLASRYHIFDYATQYRNLKTSIGDAKNFRLSDAEYNDFIAFLSKRDYNYDTRVEKLLNELRDEAEKENKIGDLKPEFDALKAKVSHSKKNDLVLFKDEIRKVLESEIVSRYYFEKGRLEQNFKYDNELNEAQKVLSDKSVLASILNGEGTYKSIGKPGEDYSANVK
;
A
#
# COMPACT_ATOMS: atom_id res chain seq x y z
N MET A 1 -8.44 -18.81 -11.94
CA MET A 1 -7.49 -19.64 -11.15
C MET A 1 -7.17 -19.06 -9.78
N GLY A 2 -7.18 -17.72 -9.59
CA GLY A 2 -6.89 -17.10 -8.29
C GLY A 2 -5.39 -17.04 -8.00
N ALA A 3 -4.65 -16.39 -8.90
CA ALA A 3 -3.23 -16.09 -8.76
C ALA A 3 -2.88 -14.87 -9.61
N THR A 4 -1.85 -14.14 -9.24
CA THR A 4 -1.18 -13.15 -10.10
C THR A 4 -0.05 -13.81 -10.89
N ILE A 5 0.16 -13.33 -12.11
CA ILE A 5 1.26 -13.75 -12.99
C ILE A 5 2.12 -12.55 -13.35
N SER A 6 3.38 -12.80 -13.63
CA SER A 6 4.36 -11.81 -14.06
C SER A 6 5.13 -12.33 -15.27
N ASN A 7 5.63 -11.40 -16.10
CA ASN A 7 6.55 -11.76 -17.17
C ASN A 7 7.98 -11.55 -16.65
N ARG A 8 8.79 -12.60 -16.67
CA ARG A 8 10.20 -12.54 -16.25
C ARG A 8 11.06 -13.11 -17.36
N ALA A 9 11.82 -12.24 -18.03
CA ALA A 9 12.70 -12.61 -19.14
C ALA A 9 11.99 -13.45 -20.23
N GLY A 10 10.76 -13.07 -20.61
CA GLY A 10 9.98 -13.76 -21.63
C GLY A 10 9.22 -15.00 -21.13
N LYS A 11 9.31 -15.31 -19.83
CA LYS A 11 8.61 -16.42 -19.19
C LYS A 11 7.42 -15.92 -18.38
N VAL A 12 6.31 -16.64 -18.41
CA VAL A 12 5.16 -16.32 -17.57
C VAL A 12 5.25 -17.11 -16.28
N VAL A 13 5.44 -16.39 -15.18
CA VAL A 13 5.73 -16.96 -13.86
C VAL A 13 4.63 -16.56 -12.89
N VAL A 14 4.19 -17.49 -12.06
CA VAL A 14 3.27 -17.23 -10.96
C VAL A 14 3.96 -16.30 -9.95
N ALA A 15 3.40 -15.11 -9.76
CA ALA A 15 3.90 -14.17 -8.77
C ALA A 15 3.34 -14.52 -7.39
N GLU A 16 2.02 -14.65 -7.26
CA GLU A 16 1.36 -14.96 -5.99
C GLU A 16 0.06 -15.76 -6.20
N PRO A 17 -0.04 -17.00 -5.71
CA PRO A 17 -1.31 -17.70 -5.60
C PRO A 17 -2.15 -17.14 -4.43
N TYR A 18 -3.47 -17.09 -4.61
CA TYR A 18 -4.37 -16.61 -3.56
C TYR A 18 -4.86 -17.77 -2.69
N ALA A 19 -4.90 -17.52 -1.37
CA ALA A 19 -5.43 -18.48 -0.42
C ALA A 19 -6.92 -18.79 -0.68
N GLY A 20 -7.31 -20.06 -0.55
CA GLY A 20 -8.66 -20.56 -0.78
C GLY A 20 -9.05 -20.77 -2.24
N PHE A 21 -8.20 -20.42 -3.21
CA PHE A 21 -8.55 -20.46 -4.63
C PHE A 21 -7.92 -21.64 -5.41
N PRO A 22 -8.42 -21.96 -6.62
CA PRO A 22 -8.00 -23.15 -7.38
C PRO A 22 -6.49 -23.31 -7.57
N ALA A 23 -5.75 -22.21 -7.79
CA ALA A 23 -4.31 -22.27 -7.95
C ALA A 23 -3.62 -22.87 -6.72
N GLN A 24 -3.96 -22.37 -5.52
CA GLN A 24 -3.44 -22.94 -4.28
C GLN A 24 -3.89 -24.39 -4.09
N LYS A 25 -5.18 -24.70 -4.31
CA LYS A 25 -5.73 -26.05 -4.14
C LYS A 25 -5.03 -27.10 -5.02
N ALA A 26 -4.55 -26.68 -6.19
CA ALA A 26 -3.79 -27.50 -7.14
C ALA A 26 -2.27 -27.47 -6.91
N ASP A 27 -1.81 -26.97 -5.75
CA ASP A 27 -0.39 -26.80 -5.42
C ASP A 27 0.38 -25.94 -6.43
N ILE A 28 -0.24 -24.97 -7.09
CA ILE A 28 0.50 -23.95 -7.85
C ILE A 28 1.15 -22.99 -6.86
N ARG A 29 2.46 -22.80 -7.01
CA ARG A 29 3.29 -22.01 -6.10
C ARG A 29 3.88 -20.80 -6.81
N ALA A 30 4.18 -19.76 -6.04
CA ALA A 30 4.94 -18.63 -6.53
C ALA A 30 6.31 -19.10 -7.05
N GLY A 31 6.65 -18.65 -8.27
CA GLY A 31 7.83 -19.05 -9.00
C GLY A 31 7.61 -20.17 -10.02
N ASP A 32 6.47 -20.86 -10.02
CA ASP A 32 6.14 -21.82 -11.07
C ASP A 32 6.05 -21.09 -12.43
N GLU A 33 6.76 -21.60 -13.44
CA GLU A 33 6.70 -21.12 -14.82
C GLU A 33 5.60 -21.89 -15.58
N PHE A 34 4.68 -21.18 -16.21
CA PHE A 34 3.70 -21.82 -17.10
C PHE A 34 4.34 -22.10 -18.47
N LEU A 35 4.36 -23.38 -18.86
CA LEU A 35 4.85 -23.84 -20.15
C LEU A 35 3.71 -23.98 -21.16
N GLU A 36 2.60 -24.58 -20.75
CA GLU A 36 1.42 -24.81 -21.59
C GLU A 36 0.09 -24.61 -20.86
N ILE A 37 -0.93 -24.21 -21.61
CA ILE A 37 -2.33 -24.23 -21.19
C ILE A 37 -3.12 -25.03 -22.22
N ASN A 38 -3.79 -26.09 -21.77
CA ASN A 38 -4.57 -27.00 -22.63
C ASN A 38 -3.75 -27.52 -23.83
N GLY A 39 -2.48 -27.85 -23.61
CA GLY A 39 -1.55 -28.32 -24.65
C GLY A 39 -1.01 -27.22 -25.58
N VAL A 40 -1.42 -25.96 -25.41
CA VAL A 40 -0.91 -24.83 -26.18
C VAL A 40 0.30 -24.23 -25.48
N SER A 41 1.45 -24.22 -26.17
CA SER A 41 2.68 -23.56 -25.71
C SER A 41 2.50 -22.07 -25.43
N LEU A 42 3.07 -21.60 -24.33
CA LEU A 42 3.04 -20.19 -23.92
C LEU A 42 4.28 -19.41 -24.34
N LYS A 43 5.25 -20.04 -25.01
CA LYS A 43 6.48 -19.38 -25.46
C LYS A 43 6.13 -18.16 -26.33
N GLY A 44 6.65 -16.99 -25.94
CA GLY A 44 6.45 -15.73 -26.66
C GLY A 44 5.08 -15.06 -26.45
N LYS A 45 4.19 -15.60 -25.61
CA LYS A 45 2.90 -14.97 -25.29
C LYS A 45 3.05 -13.86 -24.24
N THR A 46 2.22 -12.84 -24.35
CA THR A 46 2.14 -11.77 -23.33
C THR A 46 1.33 -12.22 -22.11
N ASN A 47 1.45 -11.48 -21.00
CA ASN A 47 0.68 -11.77 -19.79
C ASN A 47 -0.84 -11.66 -20.03
N GLU A 48 -1.27 -10.72 -20.88
CA GLU A 48 -2.68 -10.50 -21.22
C GLU A 48 -3.25 -11.70 -21.98
N GLN A 49 -2.48 -12.23 -22.94
CA GLN A 49 -2.84 -13.43 -23.70
C GLN A 49 -2.94 -14.64 -22.77
N VAL A 50 -1.92 -14.85 -21.92
CA VAL A 50 -1.93 -15.98 -20.97
C VAL A 50 -3.06 -15.85 -19.95
N SER A 51 -3.29 -14.65 -19.40
CA SER A 51 -4.41 -14.37 -18.51
C SER A 51 -5.76 -14.71 -19.18
N SER A 52 -5.91 -14.37 -20.46
CA SER A 52 -7.13 -14.69 -21.22
C SER A 52 -7.34 -16.20 -21.38
N MET A 53 -6.26 -16.97 -21.59
CA MET A 53 -6.31 -18.44 -21.67
C MET A 53 -6.61 -19.11 -20.31
N LEU A 54 -6.12 -18.53 -19.21
CA LEU A 54 -6.37 -19.01 -17.84
C LEU A 54 -7.82 -18.74 -17.39
N LYS A 55 -8.43 -17.66 -17.89
CA LYS A 55 -9.85 -17.33 -17.67
C LYS A 55 -10.76 -18.20 -18.55
N GLY A 56 -12.03 -18.26 -18.17
CA GLY A 56 -13.04 -19.09 -18.82
C GLY A 56 -14.23 -19.32 -17.91
N SER A 57 -15.24 -20.02 -18.40
CA SER A 57 -16.49 -20.26 -17.67
C SER A 57 -16.25 -21.03 -16.36
N LYS A 58 -16.96 -20.65 -15.30
CA LYS A 58 -16.96 -21.34 -14.01
C LYS A 58 -17.29 -22.83 -14.18
N GLY A 59 -16.60 -23.70 -13.46
CA GLY A 59 -16.75 -25.15 -13.51
C GLY A 59 -15.99 -25.84 -14.65
N THR A 60 -15.44 -25.10 -15.62
CA THR A 60 -14.67 -25.72 -16.72
C THR A 60 -13.25 -26.10 -16.28
N PRO A 61 -12.70 -27.22 -16.76
CA PRO A 61 -11.32 -27.59 -16.48
C PRO A 61 -10.33 -26.72 -17.26
N VAL A 62 -9.14 -26.57 -16.69
CA VAL A 62 -7.95 -26.05 -17.36
C VAL A 62 -6.76 -26.94 -16.99
N LYS A 63 -6.07 -27.40 -18.03
CA LYS A 63 -4.90 -28.26 -17.93
C LYS A 63 -3.66 -27.41 -18.09
N LEU A 64 -2.75 -27.45 -17.13
CA LEU A 64 -1.53 -26.66 -17.11
C LEU A 64 -0.31 -27.58 -17.14
N ARG A 65 0.71 -27.21 -17.92
CA ARG A 65 2.05 -27.76 -17.79
C ARG A 65 2.96 -26.70 -17.19
N ILE A 66 3.58 -26.99 -16.05
CA ILE A 66 4.43 -26.05 -15.33
C ILE A 66 5.84 -26.56 -15.14
N GLN A 67 6.79 -25.63 -15.04
CA GLN A 67 8.15 -25.89 -14.58
C GLN A 67 8.35 -25.24 -13.21
N ARG A 68 8.54 -26.06 -12.18
CA ARG A 68 8.86 -25.60 -10.83
C ARG A 68 10.37 -25.34 -10.71
N PRO A 69 10.81 -24.19 -10.19
CA PRO A 69 12.23 -23.92 -9.99
C PRO A 69 12.91 -24.97 -9.10
N GLY A 70 14.06 -25.49 -9.53
CA GLY A 70 14.81 -26.52 -8.81
C GLY A 70 14.30 -27.96 -8.99
N MET A 71 13.20 -28.18 -9.70
CA MET A 71 12.74 -29.52 -10.07
C MET A 71 13.14 -29.88 -11.50
N PRO A 72 13.67 -31.09 -11.76
CA PRO A 72 14.19 -31.44 -13.09
C PRO A 72 13.10 -31.74 -14.13
N LYS A 73 11.88 -32.10 -13.70
CA LYS A 73 10.77 -32.47 -14.59
C LYS A 73 9.64 -31.45 -14.50
N SER A 74 9.04 -31.13 -15.64
CA SER A 74 7.78 -30.38 -15.68
C SER A 74 6.64 -31.22 -15.11
N MET A 75 5.65 -30.57 -14.53
CA MET A 75 4.48 -31.20 -13.94
C MET A 75 3.22 -30.80 -14.69
N GLU A 76 2.26 -31.72 -14.74
CA GLU A 76 0.93 -31.47 -15.29
C GLU A 76 -0.06 -31.30 -14.15
N LEU A 77 -0.81 -30.21 -14.16
CA LEU A 77 -1.79 -29.88 -13.13
C LEU A 77 -3.15 -29.63 -13.79
N ASN A 78 -4.21 -30.18 -13.20
CA ASN A 78 -5.58 -29.95 -13.63
C ASN A 78 -6.28 -29.09 -12.58
N LEU A 79 -6.97 -28.05 -13.05
CA LEU A 79 -7.68 -27.11 -12.19
C LEU A 79 -9.09 -26.90 -12.72
N THR A 80 -10.03 -26.72 -11.81
CA THR A 80 -11.38 -26.28 -12.15
C THR A 80 -11.46 -24.76 -12.00
N ARG A 81 -11.96 -24.07 -13.03
CA ARG A 81 -12.16 -22.62 -12.96
C ARG A 81 -13.25 -22.29 -11.95
N GLU A 82 -12.90 -21.45 -10.98
CA GLU A 82 -13.85 -20.88 -10.01
C GLU A 82 -13.96 -19.37 -10.23
N GLU A 83 -15.07 -18.80 -9.77
CA GLU A 83 -15.25 -17.36 -9.65
C GLU A 83 -14.26 -16.83 -8.60
N ILE A 84 -13.47 -15.83 -8.99
CA ILE A 84 -12.47 -15.23 -8.11
C ILE A 84 -13.02 -13.89 -7.63
N ARG A 85 -13.60 -13.88 -6.43
CA ARG A 85 -14.05 -12.66 -5.76
C ARG A 85 -13.07 -12.33 -4.65
N GLN A 86 -12.31 -11.24 -4.81
CA GLN A 86 -11.49 -10.71 -3.74
C GLN A 86 -12.39 -9.96 -2.75
N ASN A 87 -12.17 -10.17 -1.46
CA ASN A 87 -12.86 -9.44 -0.42
C ASN A 87 -12.40 -7.98 -0.42
N ASN A 88 -13.31 -7.06 -0.09
CA ASN A 88 -12.94 -5.67 0.15
C ASN A 88 -12.08 -5.56 1.42
N VAL A 89 -12.39 -6.40 2.42
CA VAL A 89 -11.60 -6.56 3.65
C VAL A 89 -10.74 -7.83 3.54
N PRO A 90 -9.52 -7.77 2.99
CA PRO A 90 -8.65 -8.94 2.87
C PRO A 90 -8.16 -9.47 4.22
N TYR A 91 -8.19 -8.65 5.28
CA TYR A 91 -7.75 -9.04 6.61
C TYR A 91 -8.49 -8.29 7.70
N TYR A 92 -8.87 -9.02 8.75
CA TYR A 92 -9.17 -8.46 10.07
C TYR A 92 -8.66 -9.42 11.15
N GLY A 93 -8.27 -8.88 12.31
CA GLY A 93 -7.69 -9.68 13.39
C GLY A 93 -7.38 -8.87 14.64
N MET A 94 -6.92 -9.57 15.68
CA MET A 94 -6.52 -8.97 16.95
C MET A 94 -5.04 -8.57 16.93
N LEU A 95 -4.76 -7.35 17.35
CA LEU A 95 -3.42 -6.91 17.74
C LEU A 95 -3.22 -7.12 19.25
N SER A 96 -2.04 -6.76 19.78
CA SER A 96 -1.82 -6.75 21.23
C SER A 96 -2.74 -5.74 21.94
N ASN A 97 -2.93 -5.95 23.24
CA ASN A 97 -3.71 -5.09 24.13
C ASN A 97 -5.21 -4.97 23.77
N ASN A 98 -5.81 -6.02 23.21
CA ASN A 98 -7.22 -6.05 22.79
C ASN A 98 -7.60 -4.98 21.75
N VAL A 99 -6.67 -4.61 20.88
CA VAL A 99 -6.95 -3.71 19.76
C VAL A 99 -7.37 -4.53 18.54
N GLY A 100 -8.52 -4.21 17.95
CA GLY A 100 -8.94 -4.77 16.68
C GLY A 100 -8.23 -4.10 15.50
N TYR A 101 -7.99 -4.85 14.43
CA TYR A 101 -7.44 -4.33 13.19
C TYR A 101 -8.29 -4.78 12.01
N ILE A 102 -8.62 -3.84 11.12
CA ILE A 102 -9.35 -4.09 9.87
C ILE A 102 -8.56 -3.43 8.74
N LYS A 103 -8.12 -4.22 7.76
CA LYS A 103 -7.56 -3.72 6.50
C LYS A 103 -8.65 -3.66 5.45
N LEU A 104 -8.93 -2.48 4.93
CA LEU A 104 -9.84 -2.29 3.80
C LEU A 104 -9.02 -1.96 2.55
N ASP A 105 -9.03 -2.84 1.55
CA ASP A 105 -8.25 -2.67 0.31
C ASP A 105 -8.94 -1.77 -0.71
N LYS A 106 -10.27 -1.90 -0.85
CA LYS A 106 -11.08 -1.16 -1.83
C LYS A 106 -12.48 -0.88 -1.31
N PHE A 107 -13.09 0.17 -1.86
CA PHE A 107 -14.49 0.50 -1.63
C PHE A 107 -15.34 0.00 -2.80
N LEU A 108 -15.46 -1.32 -2.98
CA LEU A 108 -16.42 -1.89 -3.94
C LEU A 108 -17.77 -2.11 -3.26
N GLU A 109 -18.72 -2.65 -4.01
CA GLU A 109 -20.01 -3.06 -3.48
C GLU A 109 -19.81 -3.98 -2.26
N ASN A 110 -20.65 -3.77 -1.24
CA ASN A 110 -20.65 -4.50 0.03
C ASN A 110 -19.47 -4.21 0.98
N SER A 111 -18.53 -3.32 0.63
CA SER A 111 -17.37 -3.02 1.49
C SER A 111 -17.75 -2.52 2.90
N ALA A 112 -18.80 -1.70 3.03
CA ALA A 112 -19.25 -1.23 4.34
C ALA A 112 -19.84 -2.35 5.20
N GLN A 113 -20.53 -3.31 4.57
CA GLN A 113 -21.07 -4.47 5.26
C GLN A 113 -19.93 -5.40 5.71
N GLU A 114 -18.91 -5.62 4.87
CA GLU A 114 -17.73 -6.41 5.26
C GLU A 114 -16.97 -5.78 6.44
N VAL A 115 -16.81 -4.45 6.47
CA VAL A 115 -16.22 -3.75 7.62
C VAL A 115 -17.09 -3.90 8.86
N LYS A 116 -18.42 -3.79 8.72
CA LYS A 116 -19.37 -3.97 9.82
C LYS A 116 -19.31 -5.39 10.40
N ASP A 117 -19.24 -6.40 9.55
CA ASP A 117 -19.17 -7.81 9.95
C ASP A 117 -17.83 -8.12 10.64
N ALA A 118 -16.72 -7.62 10.09
CA ALA A 118 -15.40 -7.74 10.72
C ALA A 118 -15.37 -7.06 12.10
N LEU A 119 -15.95 -5.86 12.23
CA LEU A 119 -16.06 -5.16 13.51
C LEU A 119 -16.92 -5.95 14.51
N ALA A 120 -18.06 -6.48 14.07
CA ALA A 120 -18.93 -7.30 14.92
C ALA A 120 -18.24 -8.58 15.41
N GLU A 121 -17.42 -9.21 14.58
CA GLU A 121 -16.62 -10.38 14.97
C GLU A 121 -15.52 -10.02 15.98
N LEU A 122 -14.76 -8.96 15.72
CA LEU A 122 -13.71 -8.49 16.62
C LEU A 122 -14.26 -8.12 18.00
N LYS A 123 -15.45 -7.51 18.04
CA LYS A 123 -16.13 -7.15 19.29
C LYS A 123 -16.41 -8.33 20.22
N LYS A 124 -16.56 -9.56 19.70
CA LYS A 124 -16.71 -10.76 20.55
C LYS A 124 -15.50 -10.98 21.46
N ASN A 125 -14.36 -10.37 21.14
CA ASN A 125 -13.12 -10.41 21.91
C ASN A 125 -12.92 -9.18 22.82
N ASN A 126 -13.97 -8.39 23.08
CA ASN A 126 -13.93 -7.21 23.96
C ASN A 126 -12.84 -6.20 23.58
N ILE A 127 -12.82 -5.80 22.30
CA ILE A 127 -11.85 -4.81 21.84
C ILE A 127 -12.01 -3.48 22.57
N ASN A 128 -10.89 -2.84 22.91
CA ASN A 128 -10.85 -1.53 23.57
C ASN A 128 -10.44 -0.40 22.61
N GLY A 129 -10.14 -0.74 21.36
CA GLY A 129 -9.81 0.19 20.29
C GLY A 129 -9.80 -0.51 18.93
N LEU A 130 -9.86 0.28 17.87
CA LEU A 130 -9.86 -0.21 16.49
C LEU A 130 -8.85 0.57 15.65
N VAL A 131 -8.09 -0.16 14.85
CA VAL A 131 -7.30 0.39 13.74
C VAL A 131 -7.99 0.04 12.43
N LEU A 132 -8.41 1.06 11.68
CA LEU A 132 -8.90 0.94 10.30
C LEU A 132 -7.78 1.34 9.33
N ASP A 133 -7.21 0.36 8.63
CA ASP A 133 -6.09 0.59 7.71
C ASP A 133 -6.58 0.85 6.28
N LEU A 134 -6.42 2.10 5.84
CA LEU A 134 -6.74 2.59 4.50
C LEU A 134 -5.48 2.90 3.67
N ARG A 135 -4.29 2.48 4.12
CA ARG A 135 -3.05 2.65 3.36
C ARG A 135 -3.13 1.87 2.07
N PHE A 136 -2.61 2.45 0.99
CA PHE A 136 -2.64 1.87 -0.36
C PHE A 136 -4.03 1.66 -0.97
N ASN A 137 -5.10 2.18 -0.33
CA ASN A 137 -6.47 2.09 -0.83
C ASN A 137 -6.83 3.32 -1.68
N GLY A 138 -6.92 3.14 -3.00
CA GLY A 138 -7.25 4.20 -3.97
C GLY A 138 -8.70 4.69 -3.95
N GLY A 139 -9.54 4.15 -3.06
CA GLY A 139 -10.95 4.49 -2.90
C GLY A 139 -11.89 3.60 -3.71
N GLY A 140 -13.03 4.17 -4.12
CA GLY A 140 -14.09 3.45 -4.83
C GLY A 140 -15.43 4.16 -4.67
N ILE A 141 -16.47 3.41 -4.34
CA ILE A 141 -17.85 3.87 -4.21
C ILE A 141 -17.98 4.81 -3.01
N LEU A 142 -18.42 6.05 -3.25
CA LEU A 142 -18.57 7.08 -2.21
C LEU A 142 -19.57 6.68 -1.13
N GLN A 143 -20.68 6.06 -1.53
CA GLN A 143 -21.75 5.64 -0.61
C GLN A 143 -21.23 4.64 0.42
N GLU A 144 -20.28 3.77 0.04
CA GLU A 144 -19.67 2.84 0.99
C GLU A 144 -18.82 3.57 2.04
N ALA A 145 -18.11 4.65 1.66
CA ALA A 145 -17.43 5.50 2.63
C ALA A 145 -18.40 6.14 3.64
N VAL A 146 -19.55 6.64 3.16
CA VAL A 146 -20.59 7.22 4.04
C VAL A 146 -21.12 6.18 5.03
N LYS A 147 -21.40 4.96 4.55
CA LYS A 147 -21.84 3.85 5.40
C LYS A 147 -20.79 3.47 6.45
N ILE A 148 -19.50 3.43 6.07
CA ILE A 148 -18.39 3.13 6.99
C ILE A 148 -18.26 4.22 8.07
N VAL A 149 -18.35 5.50 7.70
CA VAL A 149 -18.33 6.60 8.70
C VAL A 149 -19.52 6.49 9.65
N ASN A 150 -20.70 6.13 9.15
CA ASN A 150 -21.89 5.94 9.99
C ASN A 150 -21.73 4.81 11.02
N LEU A 151 -20.82 3.85 10.85
CA LEU A 151 -20.55 2.84 11.90
C LEU A 151 -20.07 3.47 13.21
N PHE A 152 -19.47 4.66 13.15
CA PHE A 152 -18.81 5.32 14.29
C PHE A 152 -19.41 6.69 14.64
N VAL A 153 -20.29 7.22 13.80
CA VAL A 153 -20.81 8.59 13.92
C VAL A 153 -22.34 8.57 13.99
N ASP A 154 -22.89 9.39 14.88
CA ASP A 154 -24.33 9.55 15.10
C ASP A 154 -25.11 9.88 13.83
N LYS A 155 -26.39 9.50 13.81
CA LYS A 155 -27.31 9.76 12.70
C LYS A 155 -27.47 11.27 12.41
N GLY A 156 -27.55 11.62 11.14
CA GLY A 156 -27.83 12.99 10.68
C GLY A 156 -26.60 13.89 10.57
N VAL A 157 -25.40 13.38 10.87
CA VAL A 157 -24.14 14.11 10.78
C VAL A 157 -23.63 14.08 9.33
N THR A 158 -23.22 15.25 8.83
CA THR A 158 -22.63 15.35 7.48
C THR A 158 -21.29 14.65 7.41
N VAL A 159 -21.14 13.80 6.39
CA VAL A 159 -19.91 13.08 6.07
C VAL A 159 -19.19 13.80 4.93
N VAL A 160 -19.89 14.07 3.84
CA VAL A 160 -19.27 14.68 2.66
C VAL A 160 -20.29 15.47 1.86
N ILE A 161 -19.85 16.62 1.33
CA ILE A 161 -20.65 17.46 0.44
C ILE A 161 -20.02 17.41 -0.95
N GLN A 162 -20.75 16.89 -1.92
CA GLN A 162 -20.41 16.99 -3.34
C GLN A 162 -20.95 18.31 -3.88
N LYS A 163 -20.10 19.20 -4.39
CA LYS A 163 -20.51 20.45 -5.06
C LYS A 163 -20.19 20.39 -6.55
N GLY A 164 -21.24 20.34 -7.36
CA GLY A 164 -21.13 20.45 -8.82
C GLY A 164 -20.96 21.89 -9.29
N ARG A 165 -20.77 22.08 -10.60
CA ARG A 165 -20.73 23.44 -11.20
C ARG A 165 -22.01 24.24 -10.96
N ASN A 166 -23.17 23.57 -10.96
CA ASN A 166 -24.46 24.18 -10.68
C ASN A 166 -24.88 23.83 -9.24
N ARG A 167 -25.44 24.80 -8.52
CA ARG A 167 -25.86 24.62 -7.11
C ARG A 167 -26.84 23.46 -6.93
N GLU A 168 -27.79 23.31 -7.85
CA GLU A 168 -28.77 22.21 -7.88
C GLU A 168 -28.15 20.81 -8.04
N LYS A 169 -26.90 20.73 -8.50
CA LYS A 169 -26.16 19.47 -8.64
C LYS A 169 -25.24 19.20 -7.44
N SER A 170 -25.49 19.86 -6.31
CA SER A 170 -24.78 19.60 -5.07
C SER A 170 -25.56 18.61 -4.21
N ILE A 171 -24.86 17.63 -3.64
CA ILE A 171 -25.44 16.56 -2.83
C ILE A 171 -24.71 16.54 -1.50
N THR A 172 -25.46 16.59 -0.40
CA THR A 172 -24.93 16.39 0.95
C THR A 172 -25.23 14.97 1.39
N TYR A 173 -24.19 14.24 1.78
CA TYR A 173 -24.30 12.89 2.31
C TYR A 173 -24.16 12.92 3.83
N ASN A 174 -25.22 12.49 4.50
CA ASN A 174 -25.27 12.38 5.96
C ASN A 174 -25.27 10.91 6.39
N THR A 175 -24.82 10.66 7.61
CA THR A 175 -25.10 9.40 8.31
C THR A 175 -26.62 9.22 8.47
N PHE A 176 -27.11 7.99 8.38
CA PHE A 176 -28.53 7.69 8.22
C PHE A 176 -29.09 6.73 9.28
N SER A 177 -28.23 6.06 10.05
CA SER A 177 -28.58 5.06 11.07
C SER A 177 -27.87 5.31 12.40
N THR A 178 -28.31 4.65 13.47
CA THR A 178 -27.60 4.65 14.75
C THR A 178 -26.22 3.98 14.58
N PRO A 179 -25.12 4.58 15.07
CA PRO A 179 -23.79 4.01 14.94
C PRO A 179 -23.67 2.70 15.73
N LEU A 180 -22.85 1.80 15.21
CA LEU A 180 -22.54 0.54 15.88
C LEU A 180 -21.59 0.75 17.06
N GLU A 181 -20.63 1.66 16.91
CA GLU A 181 -19.59 1.96 17.90
C GLU A 181 -19.29 3.46 17.98
N PRO A 182 -20.16 4.28 18.60
CA PRO A 182 -19.93 5.71 18.73
C PRO A 182 -18.75 6.08 19.65
N ASN A 183 -18.41 5.21 20.61
CA ASN A 183 -17.45 5.53 21.68
C ASN A 183 -16.14 4.73 21.62
N LEU A 184 -16.02 3.75 20.71
CA LEU A 184 -14.81 2.94 20.59
C LEU A 184 -13.63 3.82 20.12
N PRO A 185 -12.49 3.86 20.83
CA PRO A 185 -11.27 4.50 20.36
C PRO A 185 -10.90 4.04 18.95
N LEU A 186 -10.68 4.99 18.03
CA LEU A 186 -10.52 4.71 16.61
C LEU A 186 -9.28 5.43 16.06
N VAL A 187 -8.41 4.65 15.40
CA VAL A 187 -7.32 5.15 14.59
C VAL A 187 -7.55 4.77 13.13
N VAL A 188 -7.29 5.71 12.22
CA VAL A 188 -7.30 5.46 10.77
C VAL A 188 -5.88 5.60 10.22
N LEU A 189 -5.36 4.53 9.59
CA LEU A 189 -4.06 4.60 8.92
C LEU A 189 -4.21 5.06 7.49
N VAL A 190 -3.39 6.03 7.07
CA VAL A 190 -3.36 6.56 5.70
C VAL A 190 -1.94 6.73 5.20
N ASN A 191 -1.78 6.70 3.87
CA ASN A 191 -0.53 7.10 3.23
C ASN A 191 -0.79 7.84 1.91
N ASN A 192 0.28 8.19 1.20
CA ASN A 192 0.22 8.90 -0.09
C ASN A 192 -0.51 8.14 -1.21
N ARG A 193 -0.94 6.91 -1.00
CA ARG A 193 -1.77 6.11 -1.91
C ARG A 193 -3.20 5.91 -1.40
N SER A 194 -3.53 6.41 -0.22
CA SER A 194 -4.92 6.55 0.25
C SER A 194 -5.59 7.68 -0.53
N ALA A 195 -6.62 7.36 -1.31
CA ALA A 195 -7.26 8.34 -2.20
C ALA A 195 -8.81 8.25 -2.18
N SER A 196 -9.48 9.35 -2.57
CA SER A 196 -10.91 9.38 -2.87
C SER A 196 -11.77 8.92 -1.67
N ALA A 197 -12.48 7.79 -1.78
CA ALA A 197 -13.33 7.27 -0.69
C ALA A 197 -12.55 7.05 0.62
N SER A 198 -11.27 6.65 0.54
CA SER A 198 -10.38 6.56 1.71
C SER A 198 -10.17 7.91 2.40
N GLU A 199 -10.03 8.97 1.60
CA GLU A 199 -9.86 10.34 2.08
C GLU A 199 -11.16 10.92 2.64
N ILE A 200 -12.31 10.50 2.10
CA ILE A 200 -13.62 10.81 2.67
C ILE A 200 -13.73 10.19 4.07
N VAL A 201 -13.41 8.89 4.25
CA VAL A 201 -13.47 8.25 5.58
C VAL A 201 -12.50 8.93 6.55
N ALA A 202 -11.22 9.05 6.19
CA ALA A 202 -10.21 9.63 7.06
C ALA A 202 -10.50 11.10 7.38
N GLY A 203 -10.80 11.92 6.36
CA GLY A 203 -11.08 13.34 6.52
C GLY A 203 -12.36 13.62 7.30
N SER A 204 -13.42 12.83 7.10
CA SER A 204 -14.66 13.00 7.86
C SER A 204 -14.47 12.65 9.33
N LEU A 205 -13.80 11.54 9.63
CA LEU A 205 -13.54 11.13 11.01
C LEU A 205 -12.55 12.09 11.72
N GLN A 206 -11.59 12.67 10.99
CA GLN A 206 -10.69 13.70 11.52
C GLN A 206 -11.45 15.01 11.80
N ASP A 207 -12.23 15.50 10.84
CA ASP A 207 -12.97 16.76 10.97
C ASP A 207 -14.04 16.71 12.07
N LEU A 208 -14.59 15.52 12.34
CA LEU A 208 -15.54 15.29 13.43
C LEU A 208 -14.86 15.00 14.77
N ASP A 209 -13.52 14.98 14.81
CA ASP A 209 -12.70 14.55 15.94
C ASP A 209 -13.12 13.18 16.50
N ARG A 210 -13.57 12.29 15.61
CA ARG A 210 -14.02 10.93 15.94
C ARG A 210 -12.87 9.94 15.92
N ALA A 211 -11.86 10.16 15.10
CA ALA A 211 -10.70 9.28 14.99
C ALA A 211 -9.40 10.08 14.88
N VAL A 212 -8.32 9.46 15.34
CA VAL A 212 -6.96 9.93 15.08
C VAL A 212 -6.47 9.33 13.77
N VAL A 213 -5.97 10.17 12.87
CA VAL A 213 -5.37 9.78 11.60
C VAL A 213 -3.86 9.69 11.76
N ILE A 214 -3.27 8.54 11.40
CA ILE A 214 -1.84 8.28 11.55
C ILE A 214 -1.24 7.86 10.20
N GLY A 215 -0.01 8.31 9.94
CA GLY A 215 0.78 7.83 8.81
C GLY A 215 1.35 8.97 7.98
N GLN A 216 1.01 9.02 6.70
CA GLN A 216 1.54 10.01 5.77
C GLN A 216 0.40 10.79 5.11
N ARG A 217 0.70 11.98 4.60
CA ARG A 217 -0.26 12.79 3.81
C ARG A 217 -0.88 11.93 2.69
N SER A 218 -2.20 11.98 2.56
CA SER A 218 -2.95 11.23 1.56
C SER A 218 -2.74 11.77 0.13
N PHE A 219 -3.35 11.11 -0.86
CA PHE A 219 -3.11 11.40 -2.28
C PHE A 219 -3.54 12.81 -2.73
N GLY A 220 -4.64 13.33 -2.18
CA GLY A 220 -5.22 14.62 -2.54
C GLY A 220 -6.23 14.56 -3.68
N LYS A 221 -7.06 13.52 -3.76
CA LYS A 221 -8.10 13.40 -4.80
C LYS A 221 -9.45 13.88 -4.25
N GLY A 222 -9.76 15.16 -4.49
CA GLY A 222 -11.01 15.83 -4.13
C GLY A 222 -12.07 15.90 -5.24
N LEU A 223 -11.89 15.16 -6.34
CA LEU A 223 -12.78 15.19 -7.51
C LEU A 223 -13.72 13.98 -7.56
N VAL A 224 -14.99 14.23 -7.87
CA VAL A 224 -16.00 13.21 -8.11
C VAL A 224 -16.18 12.99 -9.61
N GLN A 225 -16.09 11.73 -10.03
CA GLN A 225 -16.34 11.33 -11.41
C GLN A 225 -17.62 10.50 -11.52
N GLN A 226 -18.34 10.69 -12.62
CA GLN A 226 -19.49 9.88 -12.99
C GLN A 226 -19.23 9.21 -14.33
N THR A 227 -19.69 7.96 -14.46
CA THR A 227 -19.62 7.20 -15.71
C THR A 227 -20.92 7.38 -16.48
N PHE A 228 -20.81 7.64 -17.77
CA PHE A 228 -21.94 7.75 -18.70
C PHE A 228 -21.78 6.67 -19.77
N ASN A 229 -22.87 5.94 -20.02
CA ASN A 229 -22.93 4.97 -21.11
C ASN A 229 -22.97 5.71 -22.45
N LEU A 230 -22.20 5.19 -23.40
CA LEU A 230 -22.17 5.65 -24.77
C LEU A 230 -22.57 4.50 -25.71
N PRO A 231 -22.90 4.80 -26.99
CA PRO A 231 -23.12 3.78 -28.01
C PRO A 231 -21.95 2.78 -28.11
N TYR A 232 -22.20 1.62 -28.70
CA TYR A 232 -21.21 0.56 -28.94
C TYR A 232 -20.58 -0.01 -27.65
N ASN A 233 -21.35 -0.09 -26.57
CA ASN A 233 -20.91 -0.63 -25.27
C ASN A 233 -19.65 0.07 -24.72
N SER A 234 -19.54 1.39 -24.98
CA SER A 234 -18.46 2.22 -24.51
C SER A 234 -18.90 3.08 -23.31
N LEU A 235 -17.93 3.55 -22.54
CA LEU A 235 -18.15 4.32 -21.31
C LEU A 235 -17.27 5.57 -21.33
N VAL A 236 -17.81 6.71 -20.92
CA VAL A 236 -17.01 7.91 -20.62
C VAL A 236 -17.11 8.24 -19.14
N LYS A 237 -15.97 8.54 -18.52
CA LYS A 237 -15.89 8.94 -17.12
C LYS A 237 -15.55 10.42 -17.03
N VAL A 238 -16.48 11.22 -16.52
CA VAL A 238 -16.38 12.68 -16.50
C VAL A 238 -16.33 13.18 -15.06
N THR A 239 -15.44 14.12 -14.76
CA THR A 239 -15.43 14.84 -13.48
C THR A 239 -16.60 15.81 -13.44
N VAL A 240 -17.49 15.65 -12.47
CA VAL A 240 -18.75 16.42 -12.37
C VAL A 240 -18.79 17.35 -11.16
N ALA A 241 -17.94 17.12 -10.16
CA ALA A 241 -17.98 17.86 -8.90
C ALA A 241 -16.65 17.79 -8.14
N LYS A 242 -16.49 18.69 -7.17
CA LYS A 242 -15.52 18.58 -6.07
C LYS A 242 -16.26 18.06 -4.84
N TYR A 243 -15.57 17.36 -3.95
CA TYR A 243 -16.13 17.05 -2.62
C TYR A 243 -15.42 17.81 -1.51
N TYR A 244 -16.16 18.03 -0.44
CA TYR A 244 -15.76 18.79 0.74
C TYR A 244 -16.06 17.97 1.98
N THR A 245 -15.11 17.91 2.90
CA THR A 245 -15.25 17.20 4.18
C THR A 245 -16.14 18.01 5.14
N PRO A 246 -16.50 17.50 6.34
CA PRO A 246 -17.43 18.16 7.26
C PRO A 246 -17.01 19.57 7.69
N SER A 247 -15.70 19.86 7.81
CA SER A 247 -15.20 21.21 8.09
C SER A 247 -15.37 22.19 6.92
N GLY A 248 -15.67 21.69 5.72
CA GLY A 248 -15.81 22.47 4.50
C GLY A 248 -14.55 22.61 3.65
N ARG A 249 -13.44 21.94 4.01
CA ARG A 249 -12.20 21.93 3.21
C ARG A 249 -12.29 21.04 1.97
N CYS A 250 -11.68 21.47 0.87
CA CYS A 250 -11.53 20.69 -0.36
C CYS A 250 -10.11 20.14 -0.47
N ILE A 251 -9.96 18.83 -0.35
CA ILE A 251 -8.63 18.20 -0.23
C ILE A 251 -7.90 18.03 -1.58
N GLN A 252 -8.48 18.53 -2.69
CA GLN A 252 -7.95 18.38 -4.04
C GLN A 252 -6.56 19.04 -4.17
N ALA A 253 -5.52 18.22 -4.37
CA ALA A 253 -4.14 18.67 -4.39
C ALA A 253 -3.68 19.25 -5.73
N LEU A 254 -4.20 18.72 -6.84
CA LEU A 254 -3.82 19.17 -8.18
C LEU A 254 -4.78 20.25 -8.68
N ASP A 255 -4.20 21.33 -9.23
CA ASP A 255 -4.91 22.38 -9.93
C ASP A 255 -5.01 22.03 -11.42
N TYR A 256 -6.20 21.60 -11.84
CA TYR A 256 -6.49 21.32 -13.26
C TYR A 256 -6.98 22.55 -14.03
N THR A 257 -7.19 23.68 -13.34
CA THR A 257 -7.64 24.95 -13.94
C THR A 257 -6.47 25.80 -14.40
N HIS A 258 -5.39 25.84 -13.62
CA HIS A 258 -4.17 26.56 -13.98
C HIS A 258 -3.06 25.56 -14.29
N ARG A 259 -2.38 25.78 -15.42
CA ARG A 259 -1.23 24.97 -15.86
C ARG A 259 0.02 25.83 -15.78
N ASP A 260 1.17 25.19 -15.59
CA ASP A 260 2.45 25.89 -15.71
C ASP A 260 2.78 26.24 -17.17
N THR A 261 3.94 26.85 -17.38
CA THR A 261 4.42 27.29 -18.70
C THR A 261 4.57 26.15 -19.70
N ASP A 262 4.75 24.92 -19.20
CA ASP A 262 4.89 23.71 -20.02
C ASP A 262 3.54 23.01 -20.24
N GLY A 263 2.44 23.61 -19.77
CA GLY A 263 1.10 23.06 -19.86
C GLY A 263 0.84 21.92 -18.88
N MET A 264 1.70 21.71 -17.89
CA MET A 264 1.59 20.62 -16.93
C MET A 264 0.68 21.00 -15.76
N VAL A 265 0.04 19.97 -15.20
CA VAL A 265 -0.84 20.11 -14.03
C VAL A 265 0.03 20.23 -12.78
N VAL A 266 -0.13 21.32 -12.04
CA VAL A 266 0.65 21.61 -10.83
C VAL A 266 -0.16 21.36 -9.57
N LYS A 267 0.52 21.30 -8.42
CA LYS A 267 -0.14 21.30 -7.12
C LYS A 267 -0.66 22.70 -6.79
N VAL A 268 -1.72 22.77 -5.99
CA VAL A 268 -2.18 24.02 -5.38
C VAL A 268 -1.01 24.62 -4.60
N ALA A 269 -0.69 25.89 -4.86
CA ALA A 269 0.39 26.58 -4.17
C ALA A 269 0.06 26.78 -2.68
N ASP A 270 1.07 26.68 -1.81
CA ASP A 270 0.91 26.84 -0.36
C ASP A 270 0.24 28.19 0.01
N SER A 271 0.48 29.24 -0.76
CA SER A 271 -0.13 30.57 -0.56
C SER A 271 -1.64 30.62 -0.81
N LEU A 272 -2.20 29.61 -1.48
CA LEU A 272 -3.64 29.49 -1.78
C LEU A 272 -4.37 28.54 -0.83
N ILE A 273 -3.63 27.83 0.03
CA ILE A 273 -4.21 26.89 0.99
C ILE A 273 -4.89 27.66 2.12
N THR A 274 -6.14 27.28 2.40
CA THR A 274 -7.00 27.92 3.40
C THR A 274 -7.12 27.07 4.65
N GLU A 275 -7.16 27.72 5.81
CA GLU A 275 -7.39 27.10 7.11
C GLU A 275 -8.89 26.88 7.38
N TYR A 276 -9.21 25.71 7.93
CA TYR A 276 -10.53 25.29 8.37
C TYR A 276 -10.44 24.75 9.81
N LYS A 277 -11.59 24.44 10.40
CA LYS A 277 -11.69 23.96 11.79
C LYS A 277 -12.40 22.62 11.87
N THR A 278 -11.82 21.69 12.63
CA THR A 278 -12.54 20.48 13.08
C THR A 278 -13.63 20.85 14.09
N LYS A 279 -14.49 19.90 14.45
CA LYS A 279 -15.59 20.08 15.42
C LYS A 279 -15.12 20.64 16.77
N SER A 280 -13.92 20.29 17.21
CA SER A 280 -13.28 20.70 18.47
C SER A 280 -12.33 21.89 18.28
N GLY A 281 -12.24 22.44 17.07
CA GLY A 281 -11.51 23.68 16.79
C GLY A 281 -10.06 23.52 16.35
N ARG A 282 -9.61 22.30 16.02
CA ARG A 282 -8.25 22.05 15.48
C ARG A 282 -8.13 22.67 14.09
N SER A 283 -6.99 23.31 13.80
CA SER A 283 -6.70 23.85 12.47
C SER A 283 -6.37 22.72 11.51
N VAL A 284 -7.10 22.69 10.39
CA VAL A 284 -6.90 21.75 9.29
C VAL A 284 -6.94 22.48 7.96
N TYR A 285 -6.26 21.96 6.95
CA TYR A 285 -6.01 22.70 5.70
C TYR A 285 -6.56 21.97 4.48
N ASP A 286 -6.89 22.73 3.44
CA ASP A 286 -7.36 22.22 2.15
C ASP A 286 -6.20 22.00 1.16
N GLY A 287 -6.50 21.70 -0.10
CA GLY A 287 -5.54 21.82 -1.21
C GLY A 287 -4.37 20.83 -1.24
N SER A 288 -4.29 19.83 -0.35
CA SER A 288 -3.12 18.93 -0.26
C SER A 288 -3.41 17.56 0.36
N GLY A 289 -4.63 17.02 0.19
CA GLY A 289 -5.02 15.76 0.85
C GLY A 289 -5.22 15.90 2.36
N ILE A 290 -5.52 14.78 3.01
CA ILE A 290 -5.61 14.64 4.46
C ILE A 290 -4.20 14.51 5.02
N PHE A 291 -3.80 15.47 5.85
CA PHE A 291 -2.59 15.35 6.65
C PHE A 291 -2.91 14.57 7.95
N PRO A 292 -2.08 13.60 8.35
CA PRO A 292 -2.33 12.84 9.56
C PRO A 292 -2.14 13.70 10.82
N ASP A 293 -2.89 13.38 11.87
CA ASP A 293 -2.70 13.96 13.21
C ASP A 293 -1.35 13.55 13.80
N VAL A 294 -0.93 12.30 13.53
CA VAL A 294 0.40 11.78 13.88
C VAL A 294 1.13 11.39 12.59
N PHE A 295 2.09 12.24 12.20
CA PHE A 295 2.93 11.98 11.05
C PHE A 295 3.98 10.91 11.36
N VAL A 296 4.06 9.90 10.51
CA VAL A 296 5.06 8.84 10.55
C VAL A 296 5.88 8.89 9.27
N LYS A 297 7.19 9.01 9.42
CA LYS A 297 8.11 9.07 8.29
C LYS A 297 8.04 7.76 7.50
N PRO A 298 7.90 7.82 6.15
CA PRO A 298 7.88 6.61 5.33
C PRO A 298 9.20 5.84 5.49
N MET A 299 9.09 4.54 5.75
CA MET A 299 10.26 3.65 5.69
C MET A 299 10.81 3.64 4.26
N ARG A 300 12.11 3.87 4.13
CA ARG A 300 12.84 3.75 2.86
C ARG A 300 13.89 2.68 3.01
N TYR A 301 13.77 1.62 2.23
CA TYR A 301 14.78 0.58 2.17
C TYR A 301 16.09 1.11 1.59
N SER A 302 17.21 0.57 2.03
CA SER A 302 18.54 0.79 1.43
C SER A 302 18.55 0.39 -0.05
N LEU A 303 19.49 0.95 -0.83
CA LEU A 303 19.62 0.65 -2.26
C LEU A 303 19.93 -0.82 -2.51
N ILE A 304 20.71 -1.48 -1.64
CA ILE A 304 20.97 -2.92 -1.74
C ILE A 304 19.66 -3.71 -1.61
N THR A 305 18.84 -3.44 -0.60
CA THR A 305 17.56 -4.14 -0.41
C THR A 305 16.61 -3.91 -1.59
N GLN A 306 16.52 -2.67 -2.08
CA GLN A 306 15.73 -2.35 -3.28
C GLN A 306 16.25 -3.11 -4.52
N THR A 307 17.56 -3.21 -4.68
CA THR A 307 18.21 -3.92 -5.80
C THR A 307 17.94 -5.41 -5.72
N LEU A 308 18.08 -6.02 -4.54
CA LEU A 308 17.79 -7.43 -4.31
C LEU A 308 16.31 -7.77 -4.56
N ALA A 309 15.39 -6.88 -4.20
CA ALA A 309 13.96 -7.05 -4.43
C ALA A 309 13.59 -6.89 -5.92
N SER A 310 14.00 -5.79 -6.55
CA SER A 310 13.65 -5.46 -7.94
C SER A 310 14.28 -6.42 -8.97
N ARG A 311 15.43 -7.02 -8.65
CA ARG A 311 16.04 -8.09 -9.43
C ARG A 311 15.54 -9.48 -9.07
N TYR A 312 14.52 -9.58 -8.21
CA TYR A 312 13.86 -10.80 -7.78
C TYR A 312 14.75 -11.79 -7.01
N HIS A 313 15.91 -11.39 -6.50
CA HIS A 313 16.78 -12.29 -5.73
C HIS A 313 16.11 -12.76 -4.43
N ILE A 314 15.39 -11.86 -3.76
CA ILE A 314 14.60 -12.17 -2.56
C ILE A 314 13.46 -13.14 -2.91
N PHE A 315 12.74 -12.87 -4.00
CA PHE A 315 11.65 -13.73 -4.50
C PHE A 315 12.14 -15.14 -4.83
N ASP A 316 13.25 -15.24 -5.57
CA ASP A 316 13.80 -16.51 -6.05
C ASP A 316 14.36 -17.34 -4.89
N TYR A 317 15.03 -16.70 -3.94
CA TYR A 317 15.47 -17.38 -2.72
C TYR A 317 14.28 -17.88 -1.90
N ALA A 318 13.23 -17.07 -1.70
CA ALA A 318 12.05 -17.50 -0.96
C ALA A 318 11.35 -18.70 -1.62
N THR A 319 11.30 -18.75 -2.95
CA THR A 319 10.80 -19.92 -3.70
C THR A 319 11.71 -21.14 -3.53
N GLN A 320 13.04 -20.97 -3.60
CA GLN A 320 13.98 -22.06 -3.33
C GLN A 320 13.82 -22.59 -1.91
N TYR A 321 13.73 -21.69 -0.93
CA TYR A 321 13.53 -22.00 0.48
C TYR A 321 12.26 -22.86 0.68
N ARG A 322 11.14 -22.47 0.05
CA ARG A 322 9.90 -23.27 0.07
C ARG A 322 10.03 -24.64 -0.59
N ASN A 323 10.84 -24.77 -1.63
CA ASN A 323 11.04 -26.05 -2.32
C ASN A 323 11.93 -27.00 -1.51
N LEU A 324 12.83 -26.48 -0.68
CA LEU A 324 13.70 -27.26 0.20
C LEU A 324 13.08 -27.55 1.57
N LYS A 325 12.21 -26.65 2.05
CA LYS A 325 11.61 -26.72 3.39
C LYS A 325 10.09 -26.71 3.30
N THR A 326 9.45 -27.82 3.65
CA THR A 326 7.99 -28.02 3.46
C THR A 326 7.12 -27.22 4.43
N SER A 327 7.63 -26.90 5.62
CA SER A 327 6.93 -26.10 6.64
C SER A 327 7.87 -25.13 7.37
N ILE A 328 7.29 -24.10 7.96
CA ILE A 328 7.94 -23.18 8.89
C ILE A 328 7.07 -23.02 10.14
N GLY A 329 7.60 -22.37 11.18
CA GLY A 329 6.81 -21.99 12.34
C GLY A 329 5.79 -20.89 12.01
N ASP A 330 5.05 -20.47 13.03
CA ASP A 330 4.01 -19.44 12.96
C ASP A 330 4.45 -18.18 12.18
N ALA A 331 3.53 -17.66 11.35
CA ALA A 331 3.78 -16.53 10.46
C ALA A 331 4.21 -15.28 11.23
N LYS A 332 3.55 -14.97 12.35
CA LYS A 332 3.81 -13.76 13.15
C LYS A 332 5.16 -13.80 13.84
N ASN A 333 5.63 -14.98 14.23
CA ASN A 333 6.88 -15.16 14.97
C ASN A 333 8.04 -15.66 14.12
N PHE A 334 7.83 -15.87 12.81
CA PHE A 334 8.88 -16.36 11.92
C PHE A 334 10.10 -15.42 11.89
N ARG A 335 11.28 -16.03 12.03
CA ARG A 335 12.58 -15.38 12.09
C ARG A 335 13.59 -16.23 11.33
N LEU A 336 14.37 -15.59 10.45
CA LEU A 336 15.50 -16.26 9.83
C LEU A 336 16.69 -16.28 10.78
N SER A 337 17.30 -17.45 10.93
CA SER A 337 18.57 -17.60 11.64
C SER A 337 19.72 -16.93 10.90
N ASP A 338 20.84 -16.71 11.58
CA ASP A 338 22.08 -16.24 10.93
C ASP A 338 22.60 -17.24 9.90
N ALA A 339 22.42 -18.54 10.14
CA ALA A 339 22.78 -19.59 9.18
C ALA A 339 21.95 -19.48 7.89
N GLU A 340 20.62 -19.38 8.00
CA GLU A 340 19.75 -19.23 6.82
C GLU A 340 20.02 -17.90 6.09
N TYR A 341 20.38 -16.83 6.81
CA TYR A 341 20.81 -15.60 6.17
C TYR A 341 22.11 -15.79 5.38
N ASN A 342 23.10 -16.51 5.94
CA ASN A 342 24.34 -16.82 5.24
C ASN A 342 24.10 -17.71 4.00
N ASP A 343 23.11 -18.61 4.05
CA ASP A 343 22.68 -19.37 2.87
C ASP A 343 22.13 -18.45 1.77
N PHE A 344 21.38 -17.40 2.14
CA PHE A 344 20.96 -16.37 1.19
C PHE A 344 22.17 -15.63 0.58
N ILE A 345 23.18 -15.28 1.37
CA ILE A 345 24.42 -14.68 0.85
C ILE A 345 25.14 -15.63 -0.12
N ALA A 346 25.23 -16.91 0.20
CA ALA A 346 25.80 -17.93 -0.68
C ALA A 346 25.00 -18.06 -1.98
N PHE A 347 23.67 -17.99 -1.90
CA PHE A 347 22.77 -17.96 -3.06
C PHE A 347 23.06 -16.76 -3.99
N LEU A 348 23.42 -15.60 -3.45
CA LEU A 348 23.75 -14.41 -4.24
C LEU A 348 25.09 -14.49 -4.98
N SER A 349 26.01 -15.39 -4.58
CA SER A 349 27.39 -15.43 -5.10
C SER A 349 27.52 -15.54 -6.63
N LYS A 350 26.52 -16.12 -7.29
CA LYS A 350 26.48 -16.32 -8.76
C LYS A 350 25.51 -15.38 -9.48
N ARG A 351 25.03 -14.32 -8.80
CA ARG A 351 23.95 -13.46 -9.29
C ARG A 351 24.39 -12.01 -9.37
N ASP A 352 23.89 -11.31 -10.38
CA ASP A 352 24.14 -9.88 -10.54
C ASP A 352 23.15 -9.06 -9.70
N TYR A 353 23.68 -8.30 -8.75
CA TYR A 353 22.97 -7.29 -7.96
C TYR A 353 23.77 -5.99 -7.93
N ASN A 354 24.42 -5.66 -9.05
CA ASN A 354 25.12 -4.40 -9.22
C ASN A 354 24.13 -3.21 -9.17
N TYR A 355 24.52 -2.21 -8.40
CA TYR A 355 23.86 -0.92 -8.28
C TYR A 355 24.93 0.15 -8.03
N ASP A 356 24.60 1.40 -8.30
CA ASP A 356 25.42 2.56 -7.97
C ASP A 356 24.64 3.45 -6.99
N THR A 357 25.32 3.95 -5.97
CA THR A 357 24.77 4.96 -5.06
C THR A 357 24.57 6.29 -5.78
N ARG A 358 23.77 7.18 -5.20
CA ARG A 358 23.61 8.54 -5.76
C ARG A 358 24.92 9.31 -5.78
N VAL A 359 25.78 9.10 -4.79
CA VAL A 359 27.10 9.75 -4.71
C VAL A 359 28.00 9.26 -5.84
N GLU A 360 28.05 7.96 -6.11
CA GLU A 360 28.81 7.42 -7.25
C GLU A 360 28.27 7.91 -8.59
N LYS A 361 26.94 7.98 -8.76
CA LYS A 361 26.32 8.53 -9.97
C LYS A 361 26.69 9.99 -10.18
N LEU A 362 26.57 10.82 -9.15
CA LEU A 362 26.94 12.24 -9.23
C LEU A 362 28.43 12.43 -9.49
N LEU A 363 29.30 11.60 -8.90
CA LEU A 363 30.73 11.65 -9.16
C LEU A 363 31.06 11.28 -10.62
N ASN A 364 30.40 10.26 -11.16
CA ASN A 364 30.54 9.88 -12.57
C ASN A 364 29.98 10.97 -13.50
N GLU A 365 28.79 11.51 -13.22
CA GLU A 365 28.19 12.62 -13.98
C GLU A 365 29.11 13.84 -14.00
N LEU A 366 29.69 14.22 -12.84
CA LEU A 366 30.62 15.34 -12.74
C LEU A 366 31.92 15.08 -13.52
N ARG A 367 32.44 13.85 -13.46
CA ARG A 367 33.63 13.45 -14.22
C ARG A 367 33.38 13.51 -15.72
N ASP A 368 32.25 12.98 -16.18
CA ASP A 368 31.87 12.97 -17.59
C ASP A 368 31.68 14.41 -18.11
N GLU A 369 31.17 15.34 -17.30
CA GLU A 369 31.08 16.76 -17.66
C GLU A 369 32.46 17.45 -17.67
N ALA A 370 33.33 17.14 -16.70
CA ALA A 370 34.71 17.62 -16.69
C ALA A 370 35.52 17.14 -17.91
N GLU A 371 35.25 15.94 -18.41
CA GLU A 371 35.81 15.44 -19.68
C GLU A 371 35.34 16.28 -20.87
N LYS A 372 34.04 16.59 -20.98
CA LYS A 372 33.50 17.44 -22.05
C LYS A 372 34.07 18.86 -22.04
N GLU A 373 34.32 19.41 -20.85
CA GLU A 373 34.91 20.74 -20.67
C GLU A 373 36.45 20.73 -20.79
N ASN A 374 37.08 19.59 -21.09
CA ASN A 374 38.55 19.41 -21.12
C ASN A 374 39.25 19.77 -19.78
N LYS A 375 38.54 19.65 -18.65
CA LYS A 375 39.07 19.90 -17.29
C LYS A 375 39.55 18.65 -16.57
N ILE A 376 39.37 17.47 -17.18
CA ILE A 376 39.67 16.19 -16.53
C ILE A 376 41.15 16.00 -16.18
N GLY A 377 42.07 16.63 -16.93
CA GLY A 377 43.51 16.48 -16.71
C GLY A 377 43.93 16.86 -15.29
N ASP A 378 43.48 18.02 -14.82
CA ASP A 378 43.84 18.54 -13.49
C ASP A 378 43.04 17.88 -12.37
N LEU A 379 41.82 17.41 -12.66
CA LEU A 379 40.87 16.90 -11.66
C LEU A 379 40.91 15.37 -11.47
N LYS A 380 41.61 14.65 -12.35
CA LYS A 380 41.64 13.18 -12.33
C LYS A 380 42.12 12.61 -10.97
N PRO A 381 43.18 13.11 -10.33
CA PRO A 381 43.61 12.60 -9.02
C PRO A 381 42.53 12.73 -7.94
N GLU A 382 41.81 13.85 -7.92
CA GLU A 382 40.71 14.13 -6.98
C GLU A 382 39.51 13.22 -7.26
N PHE A 383 39.17 13.02 -8.53
CA PHE A 383 38.12 12.08 -8.92
C PHE A 383 38.45 10.64 -8.51
N ASP A 384 39.67 10.17 -8.77
CA ASP A 384 40.09 8.82 -8.41
C ASP A 384 40.10 8.65 -6.88
N ALA A 385 40.57 9.65 -6.14
CA ALA A 385 40.58 9.65 -4.68
C ALA A 385 39.15 9.66 -4.08
N LEU A 386 38.25 10.49 -4.61
CA LEU A 386 36.85 10.51 -4.21
C LEU A 386 36.18 9.19 -4.54
N LYS A 387 36.39 8.66 -5.76
CA LYS A 387 35.83 7.39 -6.21
C LYS A 387 36.25 6.24 -5.29
N ALA A 388 37.52 6.16 -4.92
CA ALA A 388 38.01 5.15 -3.98
C ALA A 388 37.34 5.25 -2.60
N LYS A 389 37.02 6.46 -2.12
CA LYS A 389 36.36 6.69 -0.82
C LYS A 389 34.85 6.44 -0.83
N VAL A 390 34.18 6.71 -1.96
CA VAL A 390 32.72 6.59 -2.07
C VAL A 390 32.27 5.26 -2.67
N SER A 391 33.21 4.49 -3.25
CA SER A 391 32.91 3.16 -3.78
C SER A 391 32.36 2.27 -2.66
N HIS A 392 31.11 1.83 -2.81
CA HIS A 392 30.50 0.95 -1.82
C HIS A 392 30.98 -0.50 -2.02
N SER A 393 31.11 -1.24 -0.92
CA SER A 393 31.31 -2.69 -1.00
C SER A 393 29.97 -3.38 -0.84
N LYS A 394 29.47 -3.97 -1.92
CA LYS A 394 28.20 -4.71 -1.93
C LYS A 394 28.17 -5.83 -0.88
N LYS A 395 29.31 -6.49 -0.65
CA LYS A 395 29.44 -7.50 0.41
C LYS A 395 29.30 -6.87 1.80
N ASN A 396 29.85 -5.68 2.01
CA ASN A 396 29.71 -4.97 3.27
C ASN A 396 28.27 -4.46 3.45
N ASP A 397 27.59 -4.04 2.37
CA ASP A 397 26.20 -3.60 2.45
C ASP A 397 25.26 -4.72 2.87
N LEU A 398 25.51 -5.95 2.41
CA LEU A 398 24.77 -7.13 2.88
C LEU A 398 24.93 -7.35 4.39
N VAL A 399 26.08 -6.98 4.97
CA VAL A 399 26.30 -7.04 6.42
C VAL A 399 25.67 -5.84 7.12
N LEU A 400 25.88 -4.63 6.61
CA LEU A 400 25.41 -3.37 7.20
C LEU A 400 23.88 -3.30 7.25
N PHE A 401 23.22 -3.74 6.18
CA PHE A 401 21.75 -3.73 6.06
C PHE A 401 21.12 -5.10 6.33
N LYS A 402 21.84 -5.99 7.04
CA LYS A 402 21.41 -7.37 7.33
C LYS A 402 19.99 -7.45 7.86
N ASP A 403 19.68 -6.67 8.90
CA ASP A 403 18.36 -6.72 9.54
C ASP A 403 17.24 -6.21 8.63
N GLU A 404 17.52 -5.21 7.80
CA GLU A 404 16.57 -4.72 6.81
C GLU A 404 16.28 -5.77 5.74
N ILE A 405 17.33 -6.34 5.15
CA ILE A 405 17.23 -7.40 4.12
C ILE A 405 16.50 -8.61 4.70
N ARG A 406 16.84 -9.00 5.94
CA ARG A 406 16.20 -10.10 6.66
C ARG A 406 14.69 -9.88 6.80
N LYS A 407 14.24 -8.67 7.16
CA LYS A 407 12.81 -8.36 7.27
C LYS A 407 12.06 -8.63 5.97
N VAL A 408 12.60 -8.14 4.85
CA VAL A 408 12.00 -8.33 3.52
C VAL A 408 12.02 -9.81 3.12
N LEU A 409 13.12 -10.51 3.40
CA LEU A 409 13.27 -11.93 3.12
C LEU A 409 12.30 -12.79 3.94
N GLU A 410 12.16 -12.52 5.24
CA GLU A 410 11.19 -13.18 6.12
C GLU A 410 9.76 -12.99 5.60
N SER A 411 9.38 -11.75 5.26
CA SER A 411 8.06 -11.45 4.70
C SER A 411 7.81 -12.20 3.39
N GLU A 412 8.79 -12.26 2.49
CA GLU A 412 8.64 -12.96 1.22
C GLU A 412 8.58 -14.48 1.42
N ILE A 413 9.37 -15.04 2.33
CA ILE A 413 9.33 -16.47 2.69
C ILE A 413 7.97 -16.82 3.30
N VAL A 414 7.51 -16.07 4.31
CA VAL A 414 6.20 -16.30 4.96
C VAL A 414 5.07 -16.32 3.94
N SER A 415 5.11 -15.47 2.91
CA SER A 415 4.09 -15.47 1.86
C SER A 415 3.98 -16.80 1.09
N ARG A 416 5.05 -17.61 1.03
CA ARG A 416 5.05 -18.94 0.40
C ARG A 416 4.30 -20.02 1.19
N TYR A 417 4.07 -19.80 2.48
CA TYR A 417 3.43 -20.75 3.39
C TYR A 417 2.05 -20.27 3.84
N TYR A 418 1.93 -18.97 4.11
CA TYR A 418 0.76 -18.36 4.73
C TYR A 418 0.12 -17.26 3.87
N PHE A 419 0.56 -17.10 2.62
CA PHE A 419 0.01 -16.18 1.63
C PHE A 419 -0.02 -14.72 2.14
N GLU A 420 -0.91 -13.91 1.58
CA GLU A 420 -1.07 -12.50 1.95
C GLU A 420 -1.36 -12.31 3.45
N LYS A 421 -2.20 -13.18 4.04
CA LYS A 421 -2.56 -13.11 5.46
C LYS A 421 -1.33 -13.20 6.37
N GLY A 422 -0.51 -14.23 6.21
CA GLY A 422 0.69 -14.37 7.03
C GLY A 422 1.73 -13.30 6.72
N ARG A 423 1.82 -12.85 5.47
CA ARG A 423 2.70 -11.72 5.08
C ARG A 423 2.33 -10.45 5.88
N LEU A 424 1.04 -10.15 6.02
CA LEU A 424 0.56 -9.02 6.82
C LEU A 424 0.92 -9.20 8.30
N GLU A 425 0.60 -10.36 8.88
CA GLU A 425 0.86 -10.66 10.30
C GLU A 425 2.36 -10.60 10.66
N GLN A 426 3.22 -11.08 9.76
CA GLN A 426 4.68 -10.98 9.91
C GLN A 426 5.15 -9.52 9.91
N ASN A 427 4.51 -8.65 9.13
CA ASN A 427 4.96 -7.27 8.98
C ASN A 427 4.47 -6.34 10.09
N PHE A 428 3.43 -6.70 10.85
CA PHE A 428 2.90 -5.87 11.94
C PHE A 428 3.97 -5.45 12.97
N LYS A 429 4.91 -6.33 13.30
CA LYS A 429 6.00 -6.01 14.25
C LYS A 429 7.05 -5.01 13.73
N TYR A 430 7.01 -4.70 12.44
CA TYR A 430 7.93 -3.76 11.78
C TYR A 430 7.21 -2.52 11.25
N ASP A 431 5.90 -2.43 11.48
CA ASP A 431 5.04 -1.40 10.94
C ASP A 431 5.01 -0.20 11.91
N ASN A 432 5.71 0.88 11.54
CA ASN A 432 5.83 2.07 12.38
C ASN A 432 4.48 2.75 12.59
N GLU A 433 3.66 2.85 11.54
CA GLU A 433 2.31 3.42 11.64
C GLU A 433 1.41 2.60 12.57
N LEU A 434 1.50 1.27 12.51
CA LEU A 434 0.76 0.40 13.41
C LEU A 434 1.24 0.51 14.86
N ASN A 435 2.55 0.58 15.08
CA ASN A 435 3.13 0.78 16.40
C ASN A 435 2.66 2.09 17.03
N GLU A 436 2.64 3.19 16.27
CA GLU A 436 2.10 4.47 16.74
C GLU A 436 0.59 4.40 17.01
N ALA A 437 -0.18 3.70 16.17
CA ALA A 437 -1.60 3.47 16.43
C ALA A 437 -1.85 2.72 17.74
N GLN A 438 -1.07 1.69 18.03
CA GLN A 438 -1.19 0.95 19.28
C GLN A 438 -0.81 1.80 20.50
N LYS A 439 0.22 2.65 20.39
CA LYS A 439 0.58 3.60 21.46
C LYS A 439 -0.57 4.56 21.74
N VAL A 440 -1.10 5.22 20.70
CA VAL A 440 -2.22 6.16 20.83
C VAL A 440 -3.47 5.49 21.41
N LEU A 441 -3.81 4.29 20.96
CA LEU A 441 -4.99 3.56 21.47
C LEU A 441 -4.80 3.05 22.91
N SER A 442 -3.55 2.78 23.33
CA SER A 442 -3.25 2.32 24.69
C SER A 442 -3.25 3.43 25.74
N ASP A 443 -3.08 4.69 25.32
CA ASP A 443 -3.02 5.85 26.21
C ASP A 443 -4.20 6.81 25.93
N LYS A 444 -5.21 6.75 26.80
CA LYS A 444 -6.40 7.60 26.72
C LYS A 444 -6.08 9.09 26.82
N SER A 445 -5.03 9.47 27.56
CA SER A 445 -4.63 10.86 27.70
C SER A 445 -4.05 11.38 26.40
N VAL A 446 -3.17 10.60 25.76
CA VAL A 446 -2.61 10.94 24.44
C VAL A 446 -3.72 11.03 23.39
N LEU A 447 -4.62 10.03 23.33
CA LEU A 447 -5.76 10.05 22.42
C LEU A 447 -6.62 11.30 22.60
N ALA A 448 -6.99 11.63 23.85
CA ALA A 448 -7.79 12.81 24.16
C ALA A 448 -7.06 14.11 23.79
N SER A 449 -5.77 14.22 24.10
CA SER A 449 -4.94 15.37 23.79
C SER A 449 -4.89 15.66 22.28
N ILE A 450 -4.77 14.61 21.46
CA ILE A 450 -4.80 14.72 19.99
C ILE A 450 -6.17 15.20 19.50
N LEU A 451 -7.26 14.57 19.96
CA LEU A 451 -8.62 14.88 19.51
C LEU A 451 -9.10 16.27 19.98
N ASN A 452 -8.66 16.72 21.16
CA ASN A 452 -8.96 18.04 21.70
C ASN A 452 -8.07 19.15 21.13
N GLY A 453 -7.00 18.81 20.40
CA GLY A 453 -6.09 19.79 19.81
C GLY A 453 -5.18 20.47 20.82
N GLU A 454 -4.74 19.75 21.84
CA GLU A 454 -3.82 20.29 22.83
C GLU A 454 -2.38 20.36 22.29
N GLY A 455 -1.62 21.37 22.72
CA GLY A 455 -0.22 21.53 22.34
C GLY A 455 0.01 21.54 20.83
N THR A 456 0.83 20.60 20.35
CA THR A 456 1.21 20.48 18.93
C THR A 456 0.08 19.96 18.03
N TYR A 457 -1.01 19.45 18.60
CA TYR A 457 -2.16 18.94 17.84
C TYR A 457 -3.20 20.02 17.52
N LYS A 458 -2.97 21.27 17.96
CA LYS A 458 -3.85 22.41 17.67
C LYS A 458 -3.89 22.76 16.18
N SER A 459 -2.79 22.53 15.46
CA SER A 459 -2.70 22.73 14.02
C SER A 459 -2.08 21.53 13.32
N ILE A 460 -2.75 21.03 12.29
CA ILE A 460 -2.44 19.76 11.65
C ILE A 460 -2.10 20.02 10.18
N GLY A 461 -0.82 19.91 9.82
CA GLY A 461 -0.38 19.93 8.42
C GLY A 461 -0.41 21.30 7.75
N LYS A 462 -0.11 22.36 8.52
CA LYS A 462 0.08 23.73 8.05
C LYS A 462 1.11 23.77 6.91
N PRO A 463 0.78 24.45 5.79
CA PRO A 463 1.70 24.63 4.67
C PRO A 463 3.04 25.26 5.12
N GLY A 464 4.13 24.83 4.49
CA GLY A 464 5.49 25.31 4.79
C GLY A 464 6.15 24.80 6.07
N GLU A 465 5.45 24.06 6.95
CA GLU A 465 6.08 23.47 8.14
C GLU A 465 6.78 22.13 7.83
N ASP A 466 7.99 21.95 8.41
CA ASP A 466 8.72 20.70 8.32
C ASP A 466 8.31 19.75 9.46
N TYR A 467 7.40 18.83 9.14
CA TYR A 467 6.94 17.80 10.07
C TYR A 467 7.92 16.64 10.25
N SER A 468 9.06 16.63 9.55
CA SER A 468 10.08 15.60 9.70
C SER A 468 10.93 15.75 10.98
N ALA A 469 10.96 16.96 11.56
CA ALA A 469 11.68 17.26 12.80
C ALA A 469 10.93 16.84 14.09
N ASN A 470 9.62 16.58 14.00
CA ASN A 470 8.77 16.24 15.15
C ASN A 470 8.74 14.73 15.49
N VAL A 471 9.50 13.92 14.76
CA VAL A 471 9.67 12.48 15.04
C VAL A 471 10.98 12.32 15.83
N LYS A 472 10.90 12.32 17.16
CA LYS A 472 12.03 11.96 18.03
C LYS A 472 12.24 10.45 18.10
#